data_AF-A0A166RYM3-F1
#
_entry.id   AF-A0A166RYM3-F1
#
_cell.length_a   1.000
_cell.length_b   1.000
_cell.length_c   1.000
_cell.angle_alpha   90.00
_cell.angle_beta   90.00
_cell.angle_gamma   90.00
#
_symmetry.space_group_name_H-M   'P 1'
#
loop_
_entity.id
_entity.type
_entity.pdbx_description
1 polymer ?
#
loop_
_entity_poly.entity_id
_entity_poly.type
_entity_poly.pdbx_seq_one_letter_code
_entity_poly.pdbx_strand_id
1 'polypeptide(L)'
;MSSARRPYVALCGAFLAAVVAGAATFGCSDSSAPPTPVPTTTPAEPPVDPSHLPILFVHGGAGSGAQFETPARRFAANGYPVSHIDAIDWDSTLTVETAEQIHARIDARIDALLNATGAARVELVGHSMGTMISQDYLTSRPERAARVAHYVNLDGRTAQAPPGGVPTLAVWAEGDPARRIVGATNVQFADLGHTESVTSPRTFEAEFEFFTGRKPATTEIRPTADGKVELSGRAVLFPTNVGVSEGRLEVYEVESTTGKRRPGSPVVTTALADDGAFGPIAGRAGASYEFAILRPGGATHHFYYQPFRRSDRLIRLLTSRPGEGLGTRMETSPAHTNITISRYREWWGDQGADSDQLLVDGTNLLNAANTPREKRPIGIFLTDVGTDRGTDLTAPIPAFFSVVFMTGMDVFLPADDTAITLESVQRGTNGHRDVIAVPAFPSSEHRISILFNDYT
;
A
#
# COMPACT_ATOMS: atom_id res chain seq x y z
N MET A 1 38.05 -36.81 -20.44
CA MET A 1 39.11 -35.77 -20.60
C MET A 1 38.40 -34.43 -20.52
N SER A 2 38.70 -33.43 -19.70
CA SER A 2 39.59 -33.21 -18.55
C SER A 2 39.12 -31.83 -18.02
N SER A 3 38.56 -31.72 -16.82
CA SER A 3 39.25 -31.18 -15.64
C SER A 3 39.98 -29.85 -15.89
N ALA A 4 39.52 -28.76 -15.24
CA ALA A 4 40.34 -28.05 -14.25
C ALA A 4 39.54 -26.94 -13.53
N ARG A 5 39.29 -27.18 -12.23
CA ARG A 5 39.31 -26.12 -11.20
C ARG A 5 40.77 -25.70 -11.01
N ARG A 6 41.05 -24.44 -10.63
CA ARG A 6 41.91 -24.10 -9.47
C ARG A 6 41.90 -22.59 -9.10
N PRO A 7 42.25 -22.25 -7.83
CA PRO A 7 41.95 -21.01 -7.10
C PRO A 7 43.19 -20.13 -6.88
N TYR A 8 43.03 -18.91 -6.33
CA TYR A 8 44.05 -18.21 -5.52
C TYR A 8 43.34 -17.25 -4.54
N VAL A 9 43.33 -17.50 -3.23
CA VAL A 9 44.33 -17.21 -2.17
C VAL A 9 44.03 -15.89 -1.44
N ALA A 10 43.83 -16.03 -0.13
CA ALA A 10 43.75 -14.98 0.88
C ALA A 10 45.11 -14.30 1.12
N LEU A 11 45.11 -13.05 1.57
CA LEU A 11 46.20 -12.52 2.37
C LEU A 11 45.67 -11.60 3.48
N CYS A 12 45.97 -11.99 4.72
CA CYS A 12 45.90 -11.18 5.93
C CYS A 12 46.86 -9.99 5.85
N GLY A 13 46.52 -8.91 6.56
CA GLY A 13 47.43 -7.82 6.89
C GLY A 13 46.86 -6.95 8.00
N ALA A 14 47.11 -7.34 9.25
CA ALA A 14 46.90 -6.51 10.42
C ALA A 14 48.04 -5.49 10.57
N PHE A 15 47.72 -4.26 10.98
CA PHE A 15 48.69 -3.41 11.70
C PHE A 15 47.98 -2.59 12.77
N LEU A 16 48.47 -2.80 14.00
CA LEU A 16 48.14 -2.12 15.24
C LEU A 16 49.26 -1.10 15.51
N ALA A 17 48.93 0.13 15.94
CA ALA A 17 49.84 0.95 16.74
C ALA A 17 49.08 2.03 17.51
N ALA A 18 49.14 1.92 18.83
CA ALA A 18 48.70 2.92 19.79
C ALA A 18 49.89 3.84 20.19
N VAL A 19 49.63 5.11 20.50
CA VAL A 19 50.45 5.93 21.40
C VAL A 19 49.54 6.83 22.25
N VAL A 20 49.98 7.04 23.49
CA VAL A 20 49.26 7.45 24.70
C VAL A 20 49.63 8.86 25.16
N ALA A 21 48.65 9.53 25.79
CA ALA A 21 48.66 10.53 26.87
C ALA A 21 49.20 11.96 26.68
N GLY A 22 48.38 12.88 27.22
CA GLY A 22 48.77 14.18 27.77
C GLY A 22 47.58 14.83 28.48
N ALA A 23 47.52 14.69 29.81
CA ALA A 23 46.48 15.25 30.66
C ALA A 23 46.76 16.73 30.99
N ALA A 24 45.69 17.53 31.10
CA ALA A 24 45.70 18.77 31.88
C ALA A 24 44.33 18.91 32.58
N THR A 25 44.39 18.91 33.90
CA THR A 25 43.28 19.12 34.83
C THR A 25 43.01 20.60 35.00
N PHE A 26 41.75 21.02 34.86
CA PHE A 26 41.21 22.20 35.54
C PHE A 26 39.93 21.79 36.24
N GLY A 27 39.96 21.82 37.58
CA GLY A 27 38.78 21.68 38.41
C GLY A 27 38.12 23.04 38.58
N CYS A 28 36.83 23.10 38.31
CA CYS A 28 35.91 24.07 38.92
C CYS A 28 34.78 23.26 39.54
N SER A 29 34.66 23.37 40.85
CA SER A 29 33.54 22.89 41.65
C SER A 29 32.29 23.73 41.33
N ASP A 30 31.19 23.09 40.94
CA ASP A 30 29.87 23.65 41.18
C ASP A 30 28.88 22.53 41.53
N SER A 31 28.20 22.75 42.65
CA SER A 31 27.22 21.85 43.23
C SER A 31 25.86 22.06 42.56
N SER A 32 25.41 21.08 41.79
CA SER A 32 23.99 20.88 41.52
C SER A 32 23.75 19.40 41.25
N ALA A 33 22.96 18.75 42.12
CA ALA A 33 22.53 17.38 41.89
C ALA A 33 21.77 17.27 40.55
N PRO A 34 21.97 16.21 39.76
CA PRO A 34 21.19 16.00 38.54
C PRO A 34 19.71 15.84 38.91
N PRO A 35 18.76 16.43 38.15
CA PRO A 35 17.35 16.21 38.38
C PRO A 35 17.04 14.72 38.20
N THR A 36 16.28 14.17 39.14
CA THR A 36 15.76 12.80 39.05
C THR A 36 14.95 12.65 37.76
N PRO A 37 15.11 11.52 37.02
CA PRO A 37 14.31 11.29 35.84
C PRO A 37 12.84 11.21 36.25
N VAL A 38 12.03 12.13 35.72
CA VAL A 38 10.58 12.03 35.80
C VAL A 38 10.19 10.78 34.99
N PRO A 39 9.44 9.83 35.56
CA PRO A 39 8.95 8.70 34.78
C PRO A 39 7.94 9.25 33.77
N THR A 40 8.35 9.32 32.50
CA THR A 40 7.45 9.58 31.39
C THR A 40 6.57 8.35 31.22
N THR A 41 5.46 8.28 31.95
CA THR A 41 4.40 7.34 31.63
C THR A 41 3.71 7.85 30.37
N THR A 42 4.27 7.51 29.20
CA THR A 42 3.51 7.45 27.96
C THR A 42 2.26 6.62 28.26
N PRO A 43 1.03 7.07 27.93
CA PRO A 43 -0.13 6.22 28.04
C PRO A 43 0.12 4.96 27.21
N ALA A 44 0.22 3.81 27.89
CA ALA A 44 0.32 2.54 27.21
C ALA A 44 -0.93 2.34 26.36
N GLU A 45 -0.76 1.86 25.13
CA GLU A 45 -1.86 1.35 24.33
C GLU A 45 -2.67 0.36 25.18
N PRO A 46 -4.01 0.43 25.19
CA PRO A 46 -4.82 -0.46 26.01
C PRO A 46 -4.45 -1.93 25.77
N PRO A 47 -4.57 -2.81 26.78
CA PRO A 47 -4.24 -4.22 26.63
C PRO A 47 -4.99 -4.81 25.44
N VAL A 48 -4.27 -5.53 24.58
CA VAL A 48 -4.84 -6.19 23.42
C VAL A 48 -5.88 -7.20 23.88
N ASP A 49 -7.09 -7.13 23.33
CA ASP A 49 -8.12 -8.14 23.56
C ASP A 49 -7.60 -9.49 23.05
N PRO A 50 -7.44 -10.53 23.90
CA PRO A 50 -6.94 -11.82 23.47
C PRO A 50 -7.85 -12.50 22.44
N SER A 51 -9.08 -12.01 22.22
CA SER A 51 -9.93 -12.48 21.12
C SER A 51 -9.57 -11.89 19.75
N HIS A 52 -8.76 -10.83 19.68
CA HIS A 52 -8.32 -10.22 18.42
C HIS A 52 -7.16 -11.02 17.81
N LEU A 53 -7.50 -12.09 17.10
CA LEU A 53 -6.54 -12.89 16.35
C LEU A 53 -5.86 -12.05 15.25
N PRO A 54 -4.56 -12.29 14.97
CA PRO A 54 -3.89 -11.59 13.88
C PRO A 54 -4.51 -11.91 12.51
N ILE A 55 -4.51 -10.93 11.62
CA ILE A 55 -5.16 -10.99 10.30
C ILE A 55 -4.08 -11.04 9.22
N LEU A 56 -4.21 -12.00 8.29
CA LEU A 56 -3.41 -12.07 7.08
C LEU A 56 -4.27 -11.85 5.83
N PHE A 57 -3.92 -10.84 5.04
CA PHE A 57 -4.58 -10.55 3.76
C PHE A 57 -3.80 -11.12 2.56
N VAL A 58 -4.54 -11.69 1.61
CA VAL A 58 -4.04 -12.23 0.34
C VAL A 58 -4.70 -11.49 -0.83
N HIS A 59 -3.93 -10.65 -1.51
CA HIS A 59 -4.43 -9.79 -2.58
C HIS A 59 -4.75 -10.54 -3.89
N GLY A 60 -5.51 -9.88 -4.76
CA GLY A 60 -5.90 -10.36 -6.09
C GLY A 60 -4.89 -10.14 -7.21
N GLY A 61 -5.32 -10.39 -8.45
CA GLY A 61 -4.53 -10.16 -9.66
C GLY A 61 -4.17 -8.68 -9.83
N ALA A 62 -2.90 -8.39 -10.15
CA ALA A 62 -2.35 -7.02 -10.22
C ALA A 62 -2.54 -6.21 -8.92
N GLY A 63 -2.78 -6.89 -7.80
CA GLY A 63 -2.98 -6.30 -6.48
C GLY A 63 -1.69 -6.20 -5.66
N SER A 64 -1.84 -5.72 -4.43
CA SER A 64 -0.80 -5.74 -3.39
C SER A 64 -1.45 -5.64 -2.01
N GLY A 65 -0.65 -5.72 -0.94
CA GLY A 65 -1.13 -5.49 0.42
C GLY A 65 -1.82 -4.13 0.66
N ALA A 66 -1.58 -3.14 -0.21
CA ALA A 66 -2.15 -1.81 -0.08
C ALA A 66 -3.68 -1.77 -0.16
N GLN A 67 -4.31 -2.76 -0.82
CA GLN A 67 -5.77 -2.89 -0.85
C GLN A 67 -6.39 -3.11 0.54
N PHE A 68 -5.59 -3.53 1.52
CA PHE A 68 -6.02 -3.76 2.90
C PHE A 68 -5.57 -2.66 3.88
N GLU A 69 -4.94 -1.57 3.41
CA GLU A 69 -4.54 -0.41 4.25
C GLU A 69 -5.76 0.19 4.97
N THR A 70 -6.84 0.46 4.24
CA THR A 70 -8.06 1.04 4.79
C THR A 70 -8.77 0.10 5.79
N PRO A 71 -9.03 -1.17 5.47
CA PRO A 71 -9.52 -2.15 6.44
C PRO A 71 -8.63 -2.27 7.69
N ALA A 72 -7.30 -2.39 7.54
CA ALA A 72 -6.38 -2.50 8.67
C ALA A 72 -6.49 -1.28 9.61
N ARG A 73 -6.60 -0.08 9.04
CA ARG A 73 -6.80 1.17 9.78
C ARG A 73 -8.15 1.25 10.48
N ARG A 74 -9.19 0.58 9.98
CA ARG A 74 -10.49 0.43 10.67
C ARG A 74 -10.44 -0.61 11.79
N PHE A 75 -9.82 -1.76 11.58
CA PHE A 75 -9.58 -2.74 12.64
C PHE A 75 -8.82 -2.12 13.80
N ALA A 76 -7.78 -1.34 13.49
CA ALA A 76 -7.03 -0.63 14.49
C ALA A 76 -7.85 0.48 15.19
N ALA A 77 -8.91 1.02 14.58
CA ALA A 77 -9.83 1.97 15.23
C ALA A 77 -10.73 1.29 16.26
N ASN A 78 -10.78 -0.04 16.22
CA ASN A 78 -11.61 -0.90 17.05
C ASN A 78 -10.78 -1.82 17.95
N GLY A 79 -9.51 -1.47 18.19
CA GLY A 79 -8.67 -2.11 19.21
C GLY A 79 -7.80 -3.27 18.72
N TYR A 80 -7.67 -3.48 17.42
CA TYR A 80 -6.60 -4.36 16.89
C TYR A 80 -5.27 -3.60 16.88
N PRO A 81 -4.18 -4.18 17.40
CA PRO A 81 -2.85 -3.63 17.16
C PRO A 81 -2.55 -3.68 15.67
N VAL A 82 -2.06 -2.58 15.09
CA VAL A 82 -1.70 -2.56 13.66
C VAL A 82 -0.60 -3.57 13.34
N SER A 83 0.22 -3.95 14.33
CA SER A 83 1.24 -5.01 14.23
C SER A 83 0.65 -6.42 14.09
N HIS A 84 -0.64 -6.61 14.38
CA HIS A 84 -1.35 -7.89 14.23
C HIS A 84 -1.97 -8.06 12.84
N ILE A 85 -1.84 -7.07 11.96
CA ILE A 85 -2.45 -7.08 10.63
C ILE A 85 -1.33 -7.05 9.60
N ASP A 86 -1.35 -8.02 8.70
CA ASP A 86 -0.32 -8.20 7.70
C ASP A 86 -0.93 -8.59 6.35
N ALA A 87 -0.16 -8.43 5.29
CA ALA A 87 -0.54 -8.84 3.96
C ALA A 87 0.64 -9.54 3.26
N ILE A 88 0.34 -10.56 2.47
CA ILE A 88 1.33 -11.13 1.57
C ILE A 88 1.34 -10.36 0.26
N ASP A 89 2.53 -10.03 -0.23
CA ASP A 89 2.71 -9.63 -1.61
C ASP A 89 3.28 -10.81 -2.39
N TRP A 90 2.67 -11.13 -3.53
CA TRP A 90 3.04 -12.29 -4.35
C TRP A 90 2.92 -11.99 -5.84
N ASP A 91 3.63 -12.79 -6.66
CA ASP A 91 3.57 -12.65 -8.10
C ASP A 91 2.26 -13.19 -8.66
N SER A 92 1.31 -12.26 -8.79
CA SER A 92 0.00 -12.52 -9.36
C SER A 92 0.01 -12.85 -10.86
N THR A 93 1.15 -12.71 -11.55
CA THR A 93 1.30 -13.16 -12.94
C THR A 93 1.65 -14.65 -13.04
N LEU A 94 2.04 -15.28 -11.93
CA LEU A 94 2.54 -16.66 -11.87
C LEU A 94 3.71 -16.93 -12.82
N THR A 95 4.52 -15.90 -13.11
CA THR A 95 5.68 -16.02 -14.00
C THR A 95 6.98 -16.22 -13.25
N VAL A 96 7.04 -15.78 -11.99
CA VAL A 96 8.20 -15.82 -11.10
C VAL A 96 8.04 -16.86 -10.00
N GLU A 97 6.81 -17.08 -9.52
CA GLU A 97 6.53 -17.94 -8.38
C GLU A 97 5.58 -19.09 -8.73
N THR A 98 5.83 -20.26 -8.13
CA THR A 98 4.93 -21.42 -8.17
C THR A 98 3.89 -21.32 -7.06
N ALA A 99 2.76 -22.02 -7.22
CA ALA A 99 1.72 -22.10 -6.19
C ALA A 99 2.24 -22.56 -4.81
N GLU A 100 3.15 -23.54 -4.77
CA GLU A 100 3.71 -24.00 -3.49
C GLU A 100 4.67 -22.99 -2.85
N GLN A 101 5.40 -22.19 -3.64
CA GLN A 101 6.19 -21.07 -3.11
C GLN A 101 5.29 -20.00 -2.50
N ILE A 102 4.15 -19.71 -3.12
CA ILE A 102 3.14 -18.79 -2.57
C ILE A 102 2.56 -19.35 -1.27
N HIS A 103 2.20 -20.63 -1.23
CA HIS A 103 1.72 -21.27 0.00
C HIS A 103 2.78 -21.27 1.12
N ALA A 104 4.05 -21.53 0.80
CA ALA A 104 5.14 -21.47 1.76
C ALA A 104 5.35 -20.04 2.29
N ARG A 105 5.12 -19.02 1.46
CA ARG A 105 5.09 -17.62 1.90
C ARG A 105 3.93 -17.36 2.86
N ILE A 106 2.74 -17.87 2.57
CA ILE A 106 1.59 -17.80 3.51
C ILE A 106 1.98 -18.45 4.85
N ASP A 107 2.53 -19.67 4.81
CA ASP A 107 3.00 -20.37 6.02
C ASP A 107 3.97 -19.50 6.85
N ALA A 108 4.97 -18.90 6.20
CA ALA A 108 5.96 -18.07 6.88
C ALA A 108 5.37 -16.78 7.48
N ARG A 109 4.37 -16.16 6.83
CA ARG A 109 3.70 -14.97 7.37
C ARG A 109 2.75 -15.31 8.51
N ILE A 110 2.05 -16.43 8.42
CA ILE A 110 1.26 -16.96 9.55
C ILE A 110 2.20 -17.30 10.71
N ASP A 111 3.34 -17.96 10.49
CA ASP A 111 4.34 -18.23 11.55
C ASP A 111 4.80 -16.94 12.23
N ALA A 112 5.14 -15.90 11.45
CA ALA A 112 5.56 -14.61 11.99
C ALA A 112 4.47 -13.97 12.87
N LEU A 113 3.21 -13.98 12.42
CA LEU A 113 2.08 -13.45 13.18
C LEU A 113 1.82 -14.24 14.47
N LEU A 114 1.78 -15.58 14.39
CA LEU A 114 1.56 -16.41 15.58
C LEU A 114 2.71 -16.24 16.59
N ASN A 115 3.96 -16.16 16.13
CA ASN A 115 5.12 -15.93 17.00
C ASN A 115 5.11 -14.54 17.65
N ALA A 116 4.72 -13.50 16.90
CA ALA A 116 4.69 -12.14 17.42
C ALA A 116 3.55 -11.90 18.42
N THR A 117 2.43 -12.60 18.25
CA THR A 117 1.21 -12.39 19.05
C THR A 117 0.99 -13.42 20.14
N GLY A 118 1.61 -14.60 20.04
CA GLY A 118 1.31 -15.76 20.87
C GLY A 118 -0.05 -16.41 20.56
N ALA A 119 -0.75 -15.97 19.51
CA ALA A 119 -1.99 -16.58 19.07
C ALA A 119 -1.76 -18.01 18.56
N ALA A 120 -2.78 -18.86 18.65
CA ALA A 120 -2.74 -20.21 18.10
C ALA A 120 -3.19 -20.28 16.64
N ARG A 121 -3.98 -19.29 16.18
CA ARG A 121 -4.57 -19.22 14.84
C ARG A 121 -4.61 -17.78 14.35
N VAL A 122 -4.75 -17.61 13.04
CA VAL A 122 -4.94 -16.32 12.35
C VAL A 122 -6.35 -16.23 11.77
N GLU A 123 -6.77 -15.02 11.44
CA GLU A 123 -7.83 -14.78 10.44
C GLU A 123 -7.19 -14.66 9.05
N LEU A 124 -7.79 -15.29 8.04
CA LEU A 124 -7.32 -15.24 6.66
C LEU A 124 -8.34 -14.51 5.79
N VAL A 125 -7.90 -13.52 5.02
CA VAL A 125 -8.75 -12.75 4.11
C VAL A 125 -8.18 -12.85 2.69
N GLY A 126 -8.97 -13.35 1.74
CA GLY A 126 -8.57 -13.41 0.32
C GLY A 126 -9.46 -12.52 -0.54
N HIS A 127 -8.88 -11.79 -1.49
CA HIS A 127 -9.64 -11.00 -2.48
C HIS A 127 -9.40 -11.46 -3.90
N SER A 128 -10.47 -11.55 -4.72
CA SER A 128 -10.36 -11.83 -6.16
C SER A 128 -9.52 -13.10 -6.42
N MET A 129 -8.43 -13.03 -7.20
CA MET A 129 -7.50 -14.16 -7.38
C MET A 129 -6.85 -14.65 -6.08
N GLY A 130 -6.66 -13.78 -5.09
CA GLY A 130 -6.20 -14.14 -3.75
C GLY A 130 -7.17 -15.07 -3.02
N THR A 131 -8.46 -15.08 -3.38
CA THR A 131 -9.36 -16.14 -2.91
C THR A 131 -8.96 -17.50 -3.46
N MET A 132 -8.56 -17.60 -4.75
CA MET A 132 -8.14 -18.87 -5.34
C MET A 132 -6.93 -19.42 -4.58
N ILE A 133 -5.92 -18.57 -4.38
CA ILE A 133 -4.74 -18.91 -3.56
C ILE A 133 -5.14 -19.33 -2.15
N SER A 134 -6.05 -18.58 -1.50
CA SER A 134 -6.45 -18.86 -0.12
C SER A 134 -7.21 -20.19 0.01
N GLN A 135 -8.19 -20.49 -0.84
CA GLN A 135 -8.88 -21.78 -0.72
C GLN A 135 -8.00 -22.97 -1.17
N ASP A 136 -7.04 -22.76 -2.08
CA ASP A 136 -6.06 -23.80 -2.45
C ASP A 136 -5.12 -24.09 -1.28
N TYR A 137 -4.64 -23.04 -0.61
CA TYR A 137 -3.87 -23.13 0.63
C TYR A 137 -4.63 -23.92 1.70
N LEU A 138 -5.89 -23.55 1.97
CA LEU A 138 -6.74 -24.18 3.00
C LEU A 138 -7.09 -25.64 2.68
N THR A 139 -7.22 -26.01 1.41
CA THR A 139 -7.56 -27.38 1.00
C THR A 139 -6.33 -28.26 0.74
N SER A 140 -5.13 -27.68 0.66
CA SER A 140 -3.91 -28.42 0.34
C SER A 140 -3.50 -29.38 1.45
N ARG A 141 -3.63 -28.99 2.72
CA ARG A 141 -3.19 -29.76 3.89
C ARG A 141 -4.05 -29.46 5.12
N PRO A 142 -4.49 -30.47 5.91
CA PRO A 142 -5.24 -30.23 7.14
C PRO A 142 -4.50 -29.34 8.16
N GLU A 143 -3.17 -29.44 8.20
CA GLU A 143 -2.33 -28.65 9.12
C GLU A 143 -2.36 -27.16 8.77
N ARG A 144 -2.49 -26.79 7.50
CA ARG A 144 -2.65 -25.39 7.06
C ARG A 144 -4.01 -24.84 7.48
N ALA A 145 -5.08 -25.60 7.24
CA ALA A 145 -6.43 -25.22 7.66
C ALA A 145 -6.56 -25.08 9.19
N ALA A 146 -5.93 -25.97 9.97
CA ALA A 146 -5.99 -25.94 11.43
C ALA A 146 -5.43 -24.66 12.07
N ARG A 147 -4.60 -23.91 11.33
CA ARG A 147 -3.99 -22.64 11.77
C ARG A 147 -4.87 -21.41 11.50
N VAL A 148 -6.01 -21.58 10.84
CA VAL A 148 -6.92 -20.49 10.48
C VAL A 148 -8.20 -20.62 11.29
N ALA A 149 -8.57 -19.55 12.00
CA ALA A 149 -9.79 -19.52 12.81
C ALA A 149 -11.02 -19.27 11.93
N HIS A 150 -10.97 -18.22 11.11
CA HIS A 150 -11.97 -17.93 10.11
C HIS A 150 -11.33 -17.53 8.77
N TYR A 151 -12.08 -17.76 7.69
CA TYR A 151 -11.71 -17.35 6.35
C TYR A 151 -12.74 -16.38 5.77
N VAL A 152 -12.27 -15.24 5.26
CA VAL A 152 -13.10 -14.27 4.52
C VAL A 152 -12.73 -14.33 3.05
N ASN A 153 -13.75 -14.56 2.21
CA ASN A 153 -13.65 -14.63 0.76
C ASN A 153 -14.29 -13.38 0.13
N LEU A 154 -13.47 -12.44 -0.33
CA LEU A 154 -13.91 -11.19 -0.92
C LEU A 154 -13.97 -11.28 -2.45
N ASP A 155 -15.19 -11.27 -2.97
CA ASP A 155 -15.55 -11.14 -4.39
C ASP A 155 -14.75 -12.01 -5.37
N GLY A 156 -14.45 -13.26 -5.00
CA GLY A 156 -13.63 -14.17 -5.80
C GLY A 156 -14.27 -15.54 -6.08
N ARG A 157 -13.57 -16.61 -5.75
CA ARG A 157 -13.94 -17.99 -6.08
C ARG A 157 -15.11 -18.50 -5.25
N THR A 158 -16.09 -19.13 -5.91
CA THR A 158 -17.16 -19.92 -5.28
C THR A 158 -16.69 -21.32 -4.88
N ALA A 159 -17.35 -21.96 -3.92
CA ALA A 159 -17.02 -23.34 -3.52
C ALA A 159 -18.25 -24.13 -3.05
N GLN A 160 -18.15 -25.46 -3.08
CA GLN A 160 -19.24 -26.38 -2.68
C GLN A 160 -19.26 -26.70 -1.18
N ALA A 161 -18.30 -26.19 -0.42
CA ALA A 161 -18.22 -26.26 1.03
C ALA A 161 -17.27 -25.15 1.54
N PRO A 162 -17.27 -24.81 2.83
CA PRO A 162 -16.24 -23.98 3.43
C PRO A 162 -14.84 -24.60 3.21
N PRO A 163 -13.88 -23.88 2.61
CA PRO A 163 -12.55 -24.41 2.30
C PRO A 163 -11.80 -24.96 3.51
N GLY A 164 -11.25 -26.18 3.39
CA GLY A 164 -10.56 -26.84 4.49
C GLY A 164 -11.43 -27.10 5.73
N GLY A 165 -12.76 -26.93 5.63
CA GLY A 165 -13.67 -26.96 6.77
C GLY A 165 -13.59 -25.71 7.67
N VAL A 166 -12.88 -24.66 7.27
CA VAL A 166 -12.73 -23.43 8.05
C VAL A 166 -14.02 -22.60 7.97
N PRO A 167 -14.58 -22.13 9.10
CA PRO A 167 -15.70 -21.20 9.11
C PRO A 167 -15.48 -20.04 8.14
N THR A 168 -16.42 -19.84 7.21
CA THR A 168 -16.22 -18.92 6.09
C THR A 168 -17.31 -17.86 6.01
N LEU A 169 -16.89 -16.62 5.80
CA LEU A 169 -17.71 -15.51 5.29
C LEU A 169 -17.35 -15.26 3.84
N ALA A 170 -18.34 -15.25 2.95
CA ALA A 170 -18.18 -14.87 1.56
C ALA A 170 -18.93 -13.56 1.28
N VAL A 171 -18.20 -12.54 0.85
CA VAL A 171 -18.75 -11.23 0.47
C VAL A 171 -18.69 -11.12 -1.05
N TRP A 172 -19.82 -10.77 -1.67
CA TRP A 172 -19.97 -10.67 -3.11
C TRP A 172 -20.32 -9.23 -3.50
N ALA A 173 -19.56 -8.65 -4.43
CA ALA A 173 -19.80 -7.30 -4.95
C ALA A 173 -20.76 -7.35 -6.15
N GLU A 174 -20.79 -6.32 -6.99
CA GLU A 174 -21.51 -6.37 -8.27
C GLU A 174 -21.20 -7.65 -9.09
N GLY A 175 -22.23 -8.26 -9.67
CA GLY A 175 -22.09 -9.49 -10.46
C GLY A 175 -23.26 -10.44 -10.29
N ASP A 176 -23.04 -11.71 -10.64
CA ASP A 176 -24.05 -12.77 -10.54
C ASP A 176 -24.47 -13.02 -9.08
N PRO A 177 -25.74 -12.78 -8.70
CA PRO A 177 -26.24 -12.98 -7.34
C PRO A 177 -26.33 -14.45 -6.95
N ALA A 178 -26.15 -15.39 -7.88
CA ALA A 178 -26.11 -16.82 -7.58
C ALA A 178 -24.75 -17.27 -7.00
N ARG A 179 -23.71 -16.42 -7.08
CA ARG A 179 -22.38 -16.72 -6.51
C ARG A 179 -22.50 -16.99 -5.01
N ARG A 180 -21.91 -18.10 -4.58
CA ARG A 180 -21.91 -18.51 -3.18
C ARG A 180 -20.78 -19.48 -2.86
N ILE A 181 -20.43 -19.54 -1.58
CA ILE A 181 -19.78 -20.70 -0.97
C ILE A 181 -20.86 -21.47 -0.21
N VAL A 182 -21.17 -22.68 -0.67
CA VAL A 182 -22.20 -23.53 -0.05
C VAL A 182 -21.80 -23.83 1.39
N GLY A 183 -22.70 -23.63 2.35
CA GLY A 183 -22.45 -23.89 3.77
C GLY A 183 -21.69 -22.77 4.51
N ALA A 184 -21.28 -21.70 3.82
CA ALA A 184 -20.71 -20.49 4.43
C ALA A 184 -21.78 -19.42 4.69
N THR A 185 -21.44 -18.41 5.49
CA THR A 185 -22.20 -17.16 5.52
C THR A 185 -21.95 -16.41 4.22
N ASN A 186 -23.00 -16.02 3.49
CA ASN A 186 -22.88 -15.31 2.22
C ASN A 186 -23.58 -13.95 2.33
N VAL A 187 -22.87 -12.87 1.99
CA VAL A 187 -23.38 -11.49 2.00
C VAL A 187 -23.17 -10.89 0.62
N GLN A 188 -24.19 -10.20 0.10
CA GLN A 188 -24.17 -9.56 -1.21
C GLN A 188 -24.28 -8.05 -1.04
N PHE A 189 -23.29 -7.30 -1.55
CA PHE A 189 -23.29 -5.85 -1.67
C PHE A 189 -23.20 -5.47 -3.14
N ALA A 190 -24.30 -5.65 -3.87
CA ALA A 190 -24.35 -5.52 -5.34
C ALA A 190 -24.07 -4.11 -5.87
N ASP A 191 -24.10 -3.09 -5.00
CA ASP A 191 -23.80 -1.71 -5.35
C ASP A 191 -22.30 -1.38 -5.27
N LEU A 192 -21.47 -2.24 -4.67
CA LEU A 192 -20.02 -2.05 -4.59
C LEU A 192 -19.31 -2.52 -5.87
N GLY A 193 -18.26 -1.81 -6.25
CA GLY A 193 -17.27 -2.29 -7.22
C GLY A 193 -16.42 -3.46 -6.71
N HIS A 194 -15.65 -4.07 -7.61
CA HIS A 194 -14.84 -5.26 -7.33
C HIS A 194 -13.78 -5.04 -6.24
N THR A 195 -13.02 -3.95 -6.33
CA THR A 195 -11.97 -3.56 -5.37
C THR A 195 -12.58 -2.82 -4.19
N GLU A 196 -13.62 -2.00 -4.42
CA GLU A 196 -14.41 -1.37 -3.37
C GLU A 196 -14.98 -2.38 -2.37
N SER A 197 -15.24 -3.61 -2.80
CA SER A 197 -15.67 -4.70 -1.91
C SER A 197 -14.67 -5.00 -0.79
N VAL A 198 -13.38 -4.72 -0.97
CA VAL A 198 -12.35 -4.87 0.07
C VAL A 198 -12.34 -3.65 1.00
N THR A 199 -12.40 -2.46 0.42
CA THR A 199 -12.18 -1.21 1.15
C THR A 199 -13.45 -0.62 1.75
N SER A 200 -14.62 -1.24 1.54
CA SER A 200 -15.91 -0.74 2.01
C SER A 200 -16.10 -0.79 3.54
N PRO A 201 -16.67 0.27 4.16
CA PRO A 201 -17.11 0.24 5.55
C PRO A 201 -18.07 -0.91 5.85
N ARG A 202 -18.95 -1.28 4.90
CA ARG A 202 -19.93 -2.36 5.06
C ARG A 202 -19.27 -3.73 5.07
N THR A 203 -18.25 -3.93 4.22
CA THR A 203 -17.44 -5.16 4.26
C THR A 203 -16.68 -5.25 5.58
N PHE A 204 -16.01 -4.16 5.99
CA PHE A 204 -15.32 -4.11 7.28
C PHE A 204 -16.23 -4.46 8.46
N GLU A 205 -17.46 -3.92 8.51
CA GLU A 205 -18.42 -4.26 9.57
C GLU A 205 -18.74 -5.77 9.58
N ALA A 206 -18.98 -6.36 8.40
CA ALA A 206 -19.26 -7.79 8.26
C ALA A 206 -18.07 -8.66 8.69
N GLU A 207 -16.85 -8.30 8.29
CA GLU A 207 -15.62 -9.00 8.71
C GLU A 207 -15.42 -8.90 10.23
N PHE A 208 -15.53 -7.70 10.79
CA PHE A 208 -15.33 -7.47 12.22
C PHE A 208 -16.36 -8.25 13.06
N GLU A 209 -17.64 -8.23 12.67
CA GLU A 209 -18.69 -9.00 13.34
C GLU A 209 -18.46 -10.50 13.21
N PHE A 210 -17.99 -10.96 12.05
CA PHE A 210 -17.69 -12.37 11.83
C PHE A 210 -16.51 -12.87 12.67
N PHE A 211 -15.44 -12.08 12.79
CA PHE A 211 -14.27 -12.45 13.59
C PHE A 211 -14.51 -12.37 15.10
N THR A 212 -15.27 -11.37 15.55
CA THR A 212 -15.37 -11.05 16.99
C THR A 212 -16.72 -11.40 17.61
N GLY A 213 -17.73 -11.71 16.81
CA GLY A 213 -19.11 -11.94 17.27
C GLY A 213 -19.85 -10.68 17.72
N ARG A 214 -19.26 -9.49 17.52
CA ARG A 214 -19.83 -8.19 17.91
C ARG A 214 -19.58 -7.15 16.82
N LYS A 215 -20.48 -6.17 16.71
CA LYS A 215 -20.30 -5.05 15.78
C LYS A 215 -19.11 -4.15 16.18
N PRO A 216 -18.40 -3.55 15.21
CA PRO A 216 -17.38 -2.55 15.52
C PRO A 216 -18.01 -1.33 16.17
N ALA A 217 -17.24 -0.64 17.02
CA ALA A 217 -17.64 0.62 17.62
C ALA A 217 -17.65 1.79 16.60
N THR A 218 -16.90 1.66 15.52
CA THR A 218 -16.81 2.66 14.44
C THR A 218 -16.36 2.02 13.13
N THR A 219 -16.83 2.53 12.00
CA THR A 219 -16.31 2.21 10.66
C THR A 219 -15.39 3.31 10.10
N GLU A 220 -15.26 4.43 10.83
CA GLU A 220 -14.35 5.53 10.49
C GLU A 220 -12.89 5.21 10.88
N ILE A 221 -11.95 5.75 10.09
CA ILE A 221 -10.53 5.77 10.44
C ILE A 221 -10.28 6.95 11.39
N ARG A 222 -10.45 6.69 12.70
CA ARG A 222 -10.18 7.70 13.72
C ARG A 222 -8.68 8.00 13.84
N PRO A 223 -8.29 9.28 14.00
CA PRO A 223 -6.89 9.63 14.22
C PRO A 223 -6.33 9.03 15.50
N THR A 224 -5.01 8.80 15.53
CA THR A 224 -4.31 8.43 16.78
C THR A 224 -4.40 9.55 17.81
N ALA A 225 -4.74 9.19 19.05
CA ALA A 225 -5.04 10.16 20.11
C ALA A 225 -3.82 10.98 20.55
N ASP A 226 -2.61 10.42 20.43
CA ASP A 226 -1.35 11.08 20.80
C ASP A 226 -0.73 11.89 19.64
N GLY A 227 -1.40 11.92 18.47
CA GLY A 227 -0.95 12.64 17.28
C GLY A 227 0.28 12.03 16.60
N LYS A 228 0.73 10.84 17.02
CA LYS A 228 1.88 10.14 16.42
C LYS A 228 1.42 9.04 15.49
N VAL A 229 2.20 8.80 14.45
CA VAL A 229 1.99 7.67 13.53
C VAL A 229 3.30 6.94 13.30
N GLU A 230 3.21 5.64 13.11
CA GLU A 230 4.31 4.82 12.58
C GLU A 230 3.96 4.38 11.17
N LEU A 231 4.86 4.67 10.22
CA LEU A 231 4.68 4.37 8.81
C LEU A 231 5.68 3.28 8.40
N SER A 232 5.20 2.15 7.93
CA SER A 232 6.02 1.09 7.34
C SER A 232 5.34 0.51 6.11
N GLY A 233 6.13 -0.14 5.27
CA GLY A 233 5.61 -0.66 4.02
C GLY A 233 6.67 -1.36 3.21
N ARG A 234 6.39 -1.51 1.92
CA ARG A 234 7.29 -2.13 0.94
C ARG A 234 7.35 -1.33 -0.34
N ALA A 235 8.54 -1.20 -0.91
CA ALA A 235 8.74 -0.79 -2.29
C ALA A 235 8.82 -2.04 -3.17
N VAL A 236 7.90 -2.17 -4.13
CA VAL A 236 7.76 -3.41 -4.92
C VAL A 236 7.59 -3.13 -6.41
N LEU A 237 7.97 -4.11 -7.23
CA LEU A 237 7.88 -4.07 -8.68
C LEU A 237 6.49 -4.52 -9.15
N PHE A 238 5.70 -3.61 -9.69
CA PHE A 238 4.38 -3.95 -10.26
C PHE A 238 4.53 -4.72 -11.60
N PRO A 239 3.73 -5.77 -11.87
CA PRO A 239 2.71 -6.39 -11.01
C PRO A 239 3.20 -7.62 -10.21
N THR A 240 4.49 -7.96 -10.31
CA THR A 240 5.04 -9.20 -9.71
C THR A 240 5.25 -9.10 -8.20
N ASN A 241 5.20 -7.87 -7.67
CA ASN A 241 5.48 -7.51 -6.29
C ASN A 241 6.84 -7.97 -5.74
N VAL A 242 7.81 -8.21 -6.63
CA VAL A 242 9.19 -8.44 -6.21
C VAL A 242 9.72 -7.19 -5.52
N GLY A 243 10.36 -7.35 -4.37
CA GLY A 243 10.96 -6.25 -3.62
C GLY A 243 11.95 -5.44 -4.46
N VAL A 244 11.94 -4.13 -4.30
CA VAL A 244 12.99 -3.26 -4.84
C VAL A 244 14.24 -3.48 -3.99
N SER A 245 15.27 -4.09 -4.57
CA SER A 245 16.52 -4.44 -3.89
C SER A 245 17.71 -3.54 -4.25
N GLU A 246 17.50 -2.55 -5.11
CA GLU A 246 18.51 -1.61 -5.55
C GLU A 246 18.02 -0.18 -5.32
N GLY A 247 18.86 0.65 -4.70
CA GLY A 247 18.58 2.05 -4.44
C GLY A 247 18.31 2.37 -2.96
N ARG A 248 17.72 3.54 -2.73
CA ARG A 248 17.35 4.00 -1.39
C ARG A 248 15.99 4.67 -1.41
N LEU A 249 15.33 4.62 -0.26
CA LEU A 249 14.15 5.39 0.06
C LEU A 249 14.55 6.57 0.92
N GLU A 250 14.17 7.77 0.49
CA GLU A 250 14.21 8.99 1.30
C GLU A 250 12.77 9.41 1.59
N VAL A 251 12.46 9.79 2.84
CA VAL A 251 11.13 10.28 3.20
C VAL A 251 11.23 11.69 3.73
N TYR A 252 10.43 12.59 3.19
CA TYR A 252 10.40 14.00 3.55
C TYR A 252 9.03 14.38 4.07
N GLU A 253 8.97 15.24 5.09
CA GLU A 253 7.76 15.99 5.36
C GLU A 253 7.63 17.10 4.31
N VAL A 254 6.43 17.27 3.75
CA VAL A 254 6.15 18.26 2.70
C VAL A 254 5.07 19.26 3.11
N GLU A 255 5.07 20.41 2.45
CA GLU A 255 3.98 21.36 2.52
C GLU A 255 2.74 20.79 1.82
N SER A 256 1.61 20.68 2.53
CA SER A 256 0.40 20.03 2.00
C SER A 256 -0.21 20.74 0.79
N THR A 257 0.03 22.05 0.64
CA THR A 257 -0.52 22.87 -0.45
C THR A 257 0.34 22.91 -1.70
N THR A 258 1.59 22.42 -1.63
CA THR A 258 2.54 22.50 -2.76
C THR A 258 3.25 21.17 -3.05
N GLY A 259 3.25 20.24 -2.09
CA GLY A 259 4.05 19.01 -2.14
C GLY A 259 5.56 19.26 -2.02
N LYS A 260 6.02 20.50 -1.82
CA LYS A 260 7.44 20.82 -1.71
C LYS A 260 8.00 20.36 -0.36
N ARG A 261 9.20 19.78 -0.39
CA ARG A 261 9.95 19.38 0.81
C ARG A 261 10.12 20.56 1.75
N ARG A 262 9.81 20.37 3.03
CA ARG A 262 10.18 21.36 4.05
C ARG A 262 11.71 21.44 4.17
N PRO A 263 12.28 22.61 4.53
CA PRO A 263 13.72 22.75 4.72
C PRO A 263 14.26 21.77 5.77
N GLY A 264 15.39 21.11 5.47
CA GLY A 264 16.05 20.16 6.37
C GLY A 264 16.48 18.88 5.65
N SER A 265 17.01 17.94 6.43
CA SER A 265 17.28 16.58 5.96
C SER A 265 15.97 15.77 5.85
N PRO A 266 15.94 14.70 5.04
CA PRO A 266 14.84 13.74 5.08
C PRO A 266 14.63 13.20 6.50
N VAL A 267 13.36 12.91 6.82
CA VAL A 267 12.94 12.25 8.08
C VAL A 267 13.61 10.89 8.22
N VAL A 268 13.74 10.16 7.11
CA VAL A 268 14.52 8.92 7.04
C VAL A 268 15.22 8.79 5.70
N THR A 269 16.39 8.15 5.72
CA THR A 269 17.04 7.60 4.53
C THR A 269 17.37 6.15 4.82
N THR A 270 16.86 5.23 4.02
CA THR A 270 17.11 3.79 4.17
C THR A 270 17.50 3.18 2.82
N ALA A 271 18.46 2.27 2.84
CA ALA A 271 18.68 1.41 1.68
C ALA A 271 17.43 0.54 1.46
N LEU A 272 17.06 0.35 0.21
CA LEU A 272 16.06 -0.64 -0.17
C LEU A 272 16.81 -1.94 -0.45
N ALA A 273 16.47 -3.00 0.27
CA ALA A 273 17.12 -4.31 0.20
C ALA A 273 16.08 -5.43 0.29
N ASP A 274 16.52 -6.65 0.00
CA ASP A 274 15.73 -7.89 0.15
C ASP A 274 14.34 -7.80 -0.49
N ASP A 275 13.30 -7.73 0.34
CA ASP A 275 11.90 -7.74 -0.05
C ASP A 275 11.29 -6.33 -0.19
N GLY A 276 12.15 -5.29 -0.19
CA GLY A 276 11.79 -3.89 -0.34
C GLY A 276 11.14 -3.28 0.89
N ALA A 277 11.14 -3.96 2.04
CA ALA A 277 10.55 -3.45 3.27
C ALA A 277 11.26 -2.18 3.78
N PHE A 278 10.49 -1.28 4.39
CA PHE A 278 10.98 -0.09 5.06
C PHE A 278 10.18 0.22 6.33
N GLY A 279 10.79 1.01 7.21
CA GLY A 279 10.21 1.44 8.47
C GLY A 279 10.36 0.44 9.62
N PRO A 280 9.70 0.68 10.77
CA PRO A 280 8.77 1.80 11.02
C PRO A 280 9.46 3.17 10.99
N ILE A 281 8.78 4.16 10.43
CA ILE A 281 9.18 5.56 10.36
C ILE A 281 8.26 6.34 11.27
N ALA A 282 8.83 7.04 12.25
CA ALA A 282 8.05 7.92 13.13
C ALA A 282 7.56 9.15 12.35
N GLY A 283 6.27 9.46 12.46
CA GLY A 283 5.61 10.58 11.82
C GLY A 283 4.57 11.26 12.71
N ARG A 284 3.90 12.27 12.17
CA ARG A 284 2.83 13.02 12.83
C ARG A 284 1.51 12.82 12.10
N ALA A 285 0.44 12.58 12.86
CA ALA A 285 -0.89 12.47 12.31
C ALA A 285 -1.30 13.79 11.63
N GLY A 286 -1.82 13.70 10.41
CA GLY A 286 -2.24 14.86 9.61
C GLY A 286 -1.11 15.59 8.88
N ALA A 287 0.15 15.17 9.01
CA ALA A 287 1.23 15.69 8.17
C ALA A 287 1.25 14.99 6.78
N SER A 288 1.72 15.73 5.78
CA SER A 288 1.95 15.21 4.42
C SER A 288 3.39 14.77 4.26
N TYR A 289 3.60 13.65 3.56
CA TYR A 289 4.92 13.08 3.32
C TYR A 289 5.13 12.79 1.83
N GLU A 290 6.37 12.97 1.38
CA GLU A 290 6.89 12.45 0.12
C GLU A 290 7.76 11.23 0.43
N PHE A 291 7.51 10.12 -0.25
CA PHE A 291 8.40 8.97 -0.28
C PHE A 291 9.13 8.99 -1.63
N ALA A 292 10.44 9.14 -1.63
CA ALA A 292 11.25 9.22 -2.84
C ALA A 292 12.12 7.97 -2.98
N ILE A 293 11.93 7.20 -4.05
CA ILE A 293 12.81 6.10 -4.43
C ILE A 293 13.86 6.63 -5.40
N LEU A 294 15.13 6.53 -4.99
CA LEU A 294 16.29 6.93 -5.78
C LEU A 294 17.08 5.69 -6.19
N ARG A 295 17.31 5.52 -7.50
CA ARG A 295 18.06 4.40 -8.08
C ARG A 295 19.11 4.88 -9.07
N PRO A 296 20.29 4.24 -9.12
CA PRO A 296 21.27 4.54 -10.16
C PRO A 296 20.65 4.42 -11.56
N GLY A 297 20.89 5.41 -12.42
CA GLY A 297 20.45 5.40 -13.82
C GLY A 297 18.93 5.49 -14.04
N GLY A 298 18.13 5.78 -13.02
CA GLY A 298 16.68 5.94 -13.13
C GLY A 298 16.21 7.32 -12.66
N ALA A 299 15.07 7.76 -13.21
CA ALA A 299 14.33 8.91 -12.70
C ALA A 299 13.97 8.73 -11.21
N THR A 300 13.97 9.81 -10.45
CA THR A 300 13.49 9.77 -9.06
C THR A 300 11.99 9.52 -9.06
N HIS A 301 11.53 8.52 -8.31
CA HIS A 301 10.11 8.20 -8.21
C HIS A 301 9.55 8.73 -6.89
N HIS A 302 8.69 9.72 -6.98
CA HIS A 302 8.06 10.41 -5.85
C HIS A 302 6.66 9.84 -5.61
N PHE A 303 6.36 9.47 -4.38
CA PHE A 303 5.06 8.99 -3.96
C PHE A 303 4.44 9.94 -2.94
N TYR A 304 3.18 10.32 -3.19
CA TYR A 304 2.39 11.16 -2.29
C TYR A 304 1.10 10.47 -1.89
N TYR A 305 0.75 10.63 -0.63
CA TYR A 305 -0.48 10.09 -0.03
C TYR A 305 -1.28 11.23 0.58
N GLN A 306 -2.59 11.05 0.71
CA GLN A 306 -3.33 11.89 1.64
C GLN A 306 -2.76 11.76 3.07
N PRO A 307 -2.83 12.82 3.90
CA PRO A 307 -2.21 12.80 5.22
C PRO A 307 -2.63 11.62 6.08
N PHE A 308 -1.64 10.88 6.61
CA PHE A 308 -1.91 9.73 7.48
C PHE A 308 -2.54 10.19 8.79
N ARG A 309 -3.71 9.63 9.12
CA ARG A 309 -4.42 9.95 10.38
C ARG A 309 -3.98 9.05 11.54
N ARG A 310 -3.40 7.89 11.24
CA ARG A 310 -2.96 6.87 12.19
C ARG A 310 -1.81 6.05 11.60
N SER A 311 -1.17 5.23 12.43
CA SER A 311 -0.13 4.30 11.97
C SER A 311 -0.63 3.40 10.83
N ASP A 312 0.25 3.19 9.86
CA ASP A 312 0.01 2.39 8.67
C ASP A 312 1.22 1.51 8.40
N ARG A 313 1.00 0.21 8.27
CA ARG A 313 2.05 -0.79 8.04
C ARG A 313 1.97 -1.46 6.68
N LEU A 314 0.97 -1.09 5.88
CA LEU A 314 0.67 -1.74 4.61
C LEU A 314 0.97 -0.86 3.40
N ILE A 315 1.67 0.27 3.60
CA ILE A 315 2.10 1.18 2.53
C ILE A 315 2.80 0.39 1.41
N ARG A 316 2.37 0.55 0.16
CA ARG A 316 3.08 0.01 -1.03
C ARG A 316 3.51 1.11 -1.98
N LEU A 317 4.83 1.20 -2.19
CA LEU A 317 5.43 2.06 -3.21
C LEU A 317 5.56 1.23 -4.50
N LEU A 318 4.50 1.21 -5.31
CA LEU A 318 4.45 0.46 -6.56
C LEU A 318 5.31 1.14 -7.63
N THR A 319 6.36 0.47 -8.09
CA THR A 319 7.26 1.00 -9.12
C THR A 319 7.58 -0.06 -10.17
N SER A 320 8.28 0.33 -11.23
CA SER A 320 8.91 -0.60 -12.18
C SER A 320 10.43 -0.46 -12.13
N ARG A 321 11.20 -1.36 -12.75
CA ARG A 321 12.63 -1.11 -12.98
C ARG A 321 12.82 0.11 -13.91
N PRO A 322 13.94 0.84 -13.81
CA PRO A 322 14.24 1.91 -14.76
C PRO A 322 14.17 1.37 -16.20
N GLY A 323 13.44 2.06 -17.08
CA GLY A 323 13.25 1.63 -18.47
C GLY A 323 12.34 0.41 -18.69
N GLU A 324 11.65 -0.09 -17.65
CA GLU A 324 10.71 -1.22 -17.77
C GLU A 324 9.28 -0.85 -17.30
N GLY A 325 8.32 -1.73 -17.59
CA GLY A 325 6.94 -1.67 -17.09
C GLY A 325 6.12 -0.55 -17.71
N LEU A 326 4.96 -0.29 -17.11
CA LEU A 326 3.97 0.67 -17.65
C LEU A 326 4.50 2.10 -17.76
N GLY A 327 5.43 2.50 -16.89
CA GLY A 327 6.05 3.83 -16.96
C GLY A 327 6.83 4.08 -18.26
N THR A 328 7.21 3.05 -19.02
CA THR A 328 7.81 3.21 -20.36
C THR A 328 6.83 3.64 -21.43
N ARG A 329 5.53 3.53 -21.14
CA ARG A 329 4.45 3.93 -22.05
C ARG A 329 4.02 5.39 -21.84
N MET A 330 4.62 6.07 -20.87
CA MET A 330 4.43 7.50 -20.66
C MET A 330 5.55 8.24 -21.38
N GLU A 331 5.21 9.16 -22.27
CA GLU A 331 6.20 9.99 -22.96
C GLU A 331 6.83 10.97 -21.97
N THR A 332 8.14 11.19 -22.08
CA THR A 332 8.89 12.01 -21.13
C THR A 332 9.52 13.22 -21.81
N SER A 333 9.46 14.37 -21.15
CA SER A 333 10.01 15.64 -21.65
C SER A 333 10.42 16.54 -20.48
N PRO A 334 11.37 17.47 -20.67
CA PRO A 334 11.60 18.55 -19.71
C PRO A 334 10.42 19.53 -19.62
N ALA A 335 9.46 19.49 -20.55
CA ALA A 335 8.36 20.46 -20.62
C ALA A 335 7.10 20.06 -19.83
N HIS A 336 6.95 18.78 -19.45
CA HIS A 336 5.75 18.30 -18.77
C HIS A 336 6.03 17.30 -17.65
N THR A 337 5.07 17.19 -16.75
CA THR A 337 5.01 16.26 -15.61
C THR A 337 4.16 15.05 -15.97
N ASN A 338 4.60 13.86 -15.55
CA ASN A 338 3.82 12.63 -15.66
C ASN A 338 3.34 12.18 -14.28
N ILE A 339 2.07 11.84 -14.15
CA ILE A 339 1.46 11.42 -12.88
C ILE A 339 0.74 10.09 -13.04
N THR A 340 1.02 9.14 -12.14
CA THR A 340 0.20 7.93 -11.92
C THR A 340 -0.68 8.15 -10.70
N ILE A 341 -1.97 7.89 -10.81
CA ILE A 341 -2.95 8.15 -9.75
C ILE A 341 -3.61 6.82 -9.39
N SER A 342 -3.62 6.48 -8.12
CA SER A 342 -4.25 5.26 -7.60
C SER A 342 -5.32 5.59 -6.56
N ARG A 343 -6.33 4.73 -6.47
CA ARG A 343 -7.32 4.67 -5.38
C ARG A 343 -7.87 3.24 -5.34
N TYR A 344 -7.89 2.56 -4.19
CA TYR A 344 -8.39 1.17 -4.10
C TYR A 344 -9.92 1.11 -3.97
N ARG A 345 -10.57 1.92 -4.80
CA ARG A 345 -12.00 2.00 -5.08
C ARG A 345 -12.13 2.51 -6.51
N GLU A 346 -12.83 1.75 -7.35
CA GLU A 346 -12.95 2.03 -8.79
C GLU A 346 -13.35 3.49 -9.06
N TRP A 347 -12.75 4.12 -10.06
CA TRP A 347 -13.15 5.42 -10.60
C TRP A 347 -14.27 5.23 -11.62
N TRP A 348 -15.42 5.86 -11.41
CA TRP A 348 -16.55 5.78 -12.33
C TRP A 348 -16.89 7.16 -12.90
N GLY A 349 -16.74 7.32 -14.22
CA GLY A 349 -17.02 8.56 -14.96
C GLY A 349 -18.33 8.55 -15.75
N ASP A 350 -19.09 7.45 -15.73
CA ASP A 350 -20.28 7.22 -16.56
C ASP A 350 -21.59 7.06 -15.77
N GLN A 351 -21.63 7.43 -14.49
CA GLN A 351 -22.80 7.28 -13.60
C GLN A 351 -23.63 8.58 -13.47
N GLY A 352 -23.43 9.55 -14.35
CA GLY A 352 -24.16 10.82 -14.32
C GLY A 352 -23.83 11.65 -13.06
N ALA A 353 -24.84 12.01 -12.28
CA ALA A 353 -24.65 12.77 -11.03
C ALA A 353 -23.91 11.97 -9.94
N ASP A 354 -23.90 10.64 -10.05
CA ASP A 354 -23.24 9.73 -9.12
C ASP A 354 -21.82 9.32 -9.56
N SER A 355 -21.29 9.96 -10.62
CA SER A 355 -19.90 9.76 -11.05
C SER A 355 -18.92 10.33 -10.03
N ASP A 356 -17.74 9.70 -9.93
CA ASP A 356 -16.56 10.33 -9.36
C ASP A 356 -16.11 11.51 -10.25
N GLN A 357 -15.36 12.43 -9.65
CA GLN A 357 -14.58 13.43 -10.39
C GLN A 357 -13.13 13.39 -9.94
N LEU A 358 -12.23 13.57 -10.90
CA LEU A 358 -10.81 13.80 -10.67
C LEU A 358 -10.47 15.11 -11.37
N LEU A 359 -10.30 16.16 -10.58
CA LEU A 359 -9.98 17.47 -11.11
C LEU A 359 -8.48 17.70 -11.06
N VAL A 360 -7.93 18.25 -12.14
CA VAL A 360 -6.60 18.84 -12.16
C VAL A 360 -6.74 20.30 -12.53
N ASP A 361 -6.29 21.18 -11.63
CA ASP A 361 -6.43 22.63 -11.73
C ASP A 361 -7.86 23.08 -12.13
N GLY A 362 -8.86 22.42 -11.53
CA GLY A 362 -10.29 22.69 -11.73
C GLY A 362 -10.95 22.00 -12.92
N THR A 363 -10.20 21.28 -13.77
CA THR A 363 -10.76 20.53 -14.91
C THR A 363 -10.97 19.06 -14.55
N ASN A 364 -12.22 18.58 -14.61
CA ASN A 364 -12.51 17.16 -14.40
C ASN A 364 -12.02 16.33 -15.60
N LEU A 365 -11.19 15.33 -15.30
CA LEU A 365 -10.60 14.43 -16.30
C LEU A 365 -11.49 13.21 -16.60
N LEU A 366 -12.37 12.83 -15.67
CA LEU A 366 -13.15 11.59 -15.78
C LEU A 366 -14.36 11.77 -16.69
N ASN A 367 -14.56 10.81 -17.59
CA ASN A 367 -15.72 10.75 -18.46
C ASN A 367 -16.05 9.29 -18.85
N ALA A 368 -17.16 9.12 -19.57
CA ALA A 368 -17.65 7.79 -19.94
C ALA A 368 -16.72 7.01 -20.88
N ALA A 369 -15.84 7.68 -21.64
CA ALA A 369 -14.89 6.99 -22.52
C ALA A 369 -13.71 6.42 -21.74
N ASN A 370 -13.18 7.17 -20.76
CA ASN A 370 -11.93 6.83 -20.09
C ASN A 370 -12.11 6.08 -18.75
N THR A 371 -13.27 6.20 -18.11
CA THR A 371 -13.56 5.56 -16.82
C THR A 371 -14.98 4.97 -16.75
N PRO A 372 -15.41 4.16 -17.73
CA PRO A 372 -16.71 3.51 -17.62
C PRO A 372 -16.70 2.49 -16.48
N ARG A 373 -17.84 2.29 -15.81
CA ARG A 373 -17.97 1.38 -14.67
C ARG A 373 -17.50 -0.04 -14.99
N GLU A 374 -17.78 -0.52 -16.19
CA GLU A 374 -17.33 -1.83 -16.69
C GLU A 374 -15.80 -1.97 -16.70
N LYS A 375 -15.06 -0.88 -16.91
CA LYS A 375 -13.59 -0.87 -16.96
C LYS A 375 -12.96 -1.10 -15.58
N ARG A 376 -13.69 -0.74 -14.51
CA ARG A 376 -13.25 -0.83 -13.10
C ARG A 376 -11.86 -0.23 -12.86
N PRO A 377 -11.53 0.98 -13.37
CA PRO A 377 -10.18 1.50 -13.23
C PRO A 377 -9.91 1.91 -11.77
N ILE A 378 -8.79 1.46 -11.22
CA ILE A 378 -8.25 1.90 -9.92
C ILE A 378 -6.91 2.63 -10.08
N GLY A 379 -6.28 2.50 -11.25
CA GLY A 379 -5.07 3.22 -11.66
C GLY A 379 -5.30 4.07 -12.91
N ILE A 380 -4.86 5.33 -12.87
CA ILE A 380 -4.95 6.31 -13.96
C ILE A 380 -3.53 6.81 -14.29
N PHE A 381 -3.18 6.88 -15.56
CA PHE A 381 -1.92 7.42 -16.05
C PHE A 381 -2.15 8.72 -16.82
N LEU A 382 -1.48 9.81 -16.42
CA LEU A 382 -1.52 11.11 -17.08
C LEU A 382 -0.18 11.40 -17.76
N THR A 383 -0.19 11.63 -19.06
CA THR A 383 0.99 11.95 -19.89
C THR A 383 0.56 12.79 -21.08
N ASP A 384 1.43 13.66 -21.57
CA ASP A 384 1.26 14.41 -22.83
C ASP A 384 1.62 13.49 -24.02
N VAL A 385 0.64 13.07 -24.80
CA VAL A 385 0.81 12.13 -25.93
C VAL A 385 1.28 12.90 -27.15
N GLY A 386 2.37 12.43 -27.77
CA GLY A 386 3.04 13.16 -28.84
C GLY A 386 3.89 14.34 -28.36
N THR A 387 3.91 14.62 -27.05
CA THR A 387 4.61 15.76 -26.44
C THR A 387 4.23 17.08 -27.14
N ASP A 388 2.94 17.25 -27.45
CA ASP A 388 2.43 18.36 -28.26
C ASP A 388 1.83 19.49 -27.41
N ARG A 389 1.84 19.32 -26.08
CA ARG A 389 1.29 20.25 -25.08
C ARG A 389 -0.23 20.35 -25.14
N GLY A 390 -0.88 19.34 -25.70
CA GLY A 390 -2.32 19.17 -25.81
C GLY A 390 -2.94 18.45 -24.62
N THR A 391 -4.26 18.45 -24.56
CA THR A 391 -5.01 17.59 -23.64
C THR A 391 -6.21 17.07 -24.40
N ASP A 392 -6.20 15.76 -24.70
CA ASP A 392 -7.29 15.07 -25.37
C ASP A 392 -7.92 14.01 -24.44
N LEU A 393 -9.12 14.32 -23.95
CA LEU A 393 -9.91 13.42 -23.12
C LEU A 393 -10.96 12.63 -23.91
N THR A 394 -10.98 12.73 -25.25
CA THR A 394 -12.01 12.11 -26.09
C THR A 394 -11.90 10.58 -26.10
N ALA A 395 -10.71 10.04 -25.92
CA ALA A 395 -10.45 8.61 -25.84
C ALA A 395 -9.35 8.30 -24.81
N PRO A 396 -9.41 7.14 -24.13
CA PRO A 396 -8.32 6.72 -23.27
C PRO A 396 -7.12 6.25 -24.10
N ILE A 397 -5.92 6.37 -23.52
CA ILE A 397 -4.67 5.87 -24.11
C ILE A 397 -4.74 4.33 -24.21
N PRO A 398 -4.70 3.72 -25.42
CA PRO A 398 -4.93 2.28 -25.59
C PRO A 398 -3.94 1.38 -24.81
N ALA A 399 -2.69 1.83 -24.66
CA ALA A 399 -1.65 1.11 -23.95
C ALA A 399 -1.99 0.83 -22.48
N PHE A 400 -2.69 1.75 -21.81
CA PHE A 400 -3.12 1.59 -20.42
C PHE A 400 -4.53 1.00 -20.34
N PHE A 401 -5.43 1.39 -21.24
CA PHE A 401 -6.82 0.93 -21.24
C PHE A 401 -6.95 -0.58 -21.51
N SER A 402 -5.99 -1.18 -22.22
CA SER A 402 -5.93 -2.63 -22.44
C SER A 402 -5.51 -3.44 -21.20
N VAL A 403 -4.98 -2.79 -20.16
CA VAL A 403 -4.56 -3.44 -18.91
C VAL A 403 -5.71 -3.42 -17.91
N VAL A 404 -5.97 -4.54 -17.24
CA VAL A 404 -7.05 -4.65 -16.25
C VAL A 404 -6.92 -3.59 -15.15
N PHE A 405 -8.04 -3.01 -14.74
CA PHE A 405 -8.11 -1.96 -13.71
C PHE A 405 -7.31 -0.67 -13.98
N MET A 406 -6.85 -0.45 -15.21
CA MET A 406 -6.06 0.73 -15.57
C MET A 406 -6.66 1.52 -16.72
N THR A 407 -6.48 2.83 -16.70
CA THR A 407 -6.77 3.73 -17.82
C THR A 407 -5.66 4.77 -17.96
N GLY A 408 -5.61 5.46 -19.08
CA GLY A 408 -4.68 6.56 -19.29
C GLY A 408 -5.34 7.67 -20.09
N MET A 409 -4.93 8.90 -19.86
CA MET A 409 -5.50 10.10 -20.46
C MET A 409 -4.36 10.96 -21.01
N ASP A 410 -4.57 11.52 -22.20
CA ASP A 410 -3.67 12.52 -22.76
C ASP A 410 -3.90 13.86 -22.06
N VAL A 411 -2.95 14.25 -21.22
CA VAL A 411 -3.04 15.45 -20.39
C VAL A 411 -1.68 16.12 -20.30
N PHE A 412 -1.58 17.33 -20.84
CA PHE A 412 -0.43 18.20 -20.64
C PHE A 412 -0.45 18.85 -19.26
N LEU A 413 0.51 18.45 -18.44
CA LEU A 413 0.79 19.05 -17.14
C LEU A 413 2.12 19.79 -17.23
N PRO A 414 2.17 21.13 -17.29
CA PRO A 414 3.42 21.86 -17.47
C PRO A 414 4.41 21.53 -16.34
N ALA A 415 5.69 21.38 -16.67
CA ALA A 415 6.76 21.31 -15.68
C ALA A 415 7.31 22.72 -15.42
N ASP A 416 7.07 23.25 -14.22
CA ASP A 416 7.48 24.60 -13.81
C ASP A 416 7.60 24.72 -12.27
N ASP A 417 7.72 25.93 -11.75
CA ASP A 417 7.87 26.19 -10.31
C ASP A 417 6.55 26.11 -9.51
N THR A 418 5.41 25.89 -10.18
CA THR A 418 4.10 25.77 -9.56
C THR A 418 3.84 24.35 -9.04
N ALA A 419 2.76 24.20 -8.28
CA ALA A 419 2.30 22.90 -7.82
C ALA A 419 1.08 22.48 -8.64
N ILE A 420 1.03 21.21 -9.02
CA ILE A 420 -0.14 20.61 -9.65
C ILE A 420 -1.09 20.19 -8.54
N THR A 421 -2.32 20.72 -8.56
CA THR A 421 -3.34 20.39 -7.56
C THR A 421 -4.29 19.35 -8.13
N LEU A 422 -4.36 18.19 -7.49
CA LEU A 422 -5.28 17.12 -7.83
C LEU A 422 -6.37 17.02 -6.77
N GLU A 423 -7.62 16.98 -7.22
CA GLU A 423 -8.79 16.89 -6.35
C GLU A 423 -9.62 15.66 -6.71
N SER A 424 -9.91 14.82 -5.73
CA SER A 424 -10.84 13.69 -5.86
C SER A 424 -12.17 14.06 -5.22
N VAL A 425 -13.23 14.08 -6.03
CA VAL A 425 -14.62 14.14 -5.55
C VAL A 425 -15.22 12.76 -5.69
N GLN A 426 -15.27 12.03 -4.58
CA GLN A 426 -15.73 10.65 -4.63
C GLN A 426 -17.25 10.58 -4.71
N ARG A 427 -17.77 9.58 -5.41
CA ARG A 427 -19.23 9.31 -5.43
C ARG A 427 -19.79 9.14 -4.01
N GLY A 428 -20.98 9.69 -3.79
CA GLY A 428 -21.71 9.59 -2.52
C GLY A 428 -21.20 10.51 -1.39
N THR A 429 -20.30 11.46 -1.66
CA THR A 429 -19.69 12.34 -0.64
C THR A 429 -20.30 13.74 -0.55
N ASN A 430 -21.39 14.01 -1.27
CA ASN A 430 -22.00 15.34 -1.36
C ASN A 430 -21.02 16.44 -1.81
N GLY A 431 -20.07 16.10 -2.69
CA GLY A 431 -19.11 17.06 -3.22
C GLY A 431 -17.89 17.32 -2.34
N HIS A 432 -17.61 16.47 -1.33
CA HIS A 432 -16.36 16.56 -0.58
C HIS A 432 -15.15 16.43 -1.52
N ARG A 433 -14.11 17.24 -1.26
CA ARG A 433 -12.90 17.30 -2.06
C ARG A 433 -11.71 16.83 -1.24
N ASP A 434 -11.19 15.67 -1.60
CA ASP A 434 -9.88 15.19 -1.17
C ASP A 434 -8.81 15.85 -2.05
N VAL A 435 -7.81 16.51 -1.45
CA VAL A 435 -6.81 17.28 -2.20
C VAL A 435 -5.40 16.75 -1.95
N ILE A 436 -4.64 16.57 -3.03
CA ILE A 436 -3.18 16.33 -3.01
C ILE A 436 -2.53 17.34 -3.94
N ALA A 437 -1.53 18.07 -3.45
CA ALA A 437 -0.68 18.92 -4.27
C ALA A 437 0.70 18.28 -4.43
N VAL A 438 1.25 18.32 -5.64
CA VAL A 438 2.59 17.79 -5.96
C VAL A 438 3.41 18.83 -6.73
N PRO A 439 4.75 18.82 -6.61
CA PRO A 439 5.60 19.64 -7.46
C PRO A 439 5.47 19.26 -8.93
N ALA A 440 5.51 20.24 -9.83
CA ALA A 440 5.49 20.05 -11.28
C ALA A 440 6.86 19.61 -11.84
N PHE A 441 7.36 18.46 -11.39
CA PHE A 441 8.68 17.97 -11.79
C PHE A 441 8.74 17.50 -13.26
N PRO A 442 9.83 17.82 -14.00
CA PRO A 442 9.98 17.38 -15.38
C PRO A 442 10.06 15.85 -15.49
N SER A 443 9.21 15.27 -16.33
CA SER A 443 9.09 13.82 -16.52
C SER A 443 10.34 13.16 -17.11
N SER A 444 11.26 13.95 -17.68
CA SER A 444 12.59 13.48 -18.13
C SER A 444 13.49 12.99 -16.98
N GLU A 445 13.25 13.48 -15.76
CA GLU A 445 14.10 13.19 -14.59
C GLU A 445 13.31 12.63 -13.41
N HIS A 446 11.98 12.76 -13.44
CA HIS A 446 11.10 12.45 -12.32
C HIS A 446 9.88 11.63 -12.74
N ARG A 447 9.35 10.86 -11.80
CA ARG A 447 8.06 10.17 -11.89
C ARG A 447 7.26 10.48 -10.64
N ILE A 448 5.96 10.72 -10.78
CA ILE A 448 5.09 10.97 -9.64
C ILE A 448 4.00 9.91 -9.60
N SER A 449 3.82 9.29 -8.43
CA SER A 449 2.67 8.46 -8.10
C SER A 449 1.92 9.08 -6.93
N ILE A 450 0.60 9.10 -6.98
CA ILE A 450 -0.24 9.52 -5.85
C ILE A 450 -1.26 8.45 -5.49
N LEU A 451 -1.61 8.38 -4.21
CA LEU A 451 -2.70 7.54 -3.70
C LEU A 451 -3.75 8.41 -3.01
N PHE A 452 -4.96 8.43 -3.54
CA PHE A 452 -6.15 8.91 -2.85
C PHE A 452 -6.70 7.82 -1.92
N ASN A 453 -7.21 8.22 -0.76
CA ASN A 453 -7.94 7.35 0.13
C ASN A 453 -9.21 6.85 -0.56
N ASP A 454 -9.56 5.59 -0.31
CA ASP A 454 -10.72 4.93 -0.93
C ASP A 454 -12.06 5.43 -0.35
N TYR A 455 -12.00 6.06 0.83
CA TYR A 455 -13.12 6.69 1.52
C TYR A 455 -12.63 7.98 2.20
N THR A 456 -13.52 8.97 2.28
CA THR A 456 -13.25 10.27 2.89
C THR A 456 -13.84 10.37 4.29
#